data_AF-A0A1M7CEE8-F1
#
_entry.id   AF-A0A1M7CEE8-F1
#
_cell.length_a   1.000
_cell.length_b   1.000
_cell.length_c   1.000
_cell.angle_alpha   90.00
_cell.angle_beta   90.00
_cell.angle_gamma   90.00
#
_symmetry.space_group_name_H-M   'P 1'
#
loop_
_entity.id
_entity.type
_entity.pdbx_description
1 polymer ?
#
loop_
_entity_poly.entity_id
_entity_poly.type
_entity_poly.pdbx_seq_one_letter_code
_entity_poly.pdbx_strand_id
1 'polypeptide(L)'
;MELKSKQERDIEKINKFTGYQLSNKFKIIGLGLSIISLVSIVMNAAYLENTKYYYLFDRIALTTMVLGFLVISLSKEKIEDELIAQIRMQSFNYAVIGTVIIYLTMPFINYILYFKSLLGGEIEGSKDVAVLGLLLTIQILTFRKLKKAYNEE
;
A
#
# COMPACT_ATOMS: atom_id res chain seq x y z
N MET A 1 28.32 18.22 28.07
CA MET A 1 28.17 18.94 26.79
C MET A 1 28.50 18.07 25.58
N GLU A 2 29.55 17.25 25.61
CA GLU A 2 29.93 16.35 24.49
C GLU A 2 28.91 15.23 24.17
N LEU A 3 28.17 14.73 25.16
CA LEU A 3 27.14 13.71 24.94
C LEU A 3 25.94 14.25 24.12
N LYS A 4 25.53 15.50 24.36
CA LYS A 4 24.47 16.16 23.57
C LYS A 4 24.90 16.37 22.11
N SER A 5 26.15 16.81 21.88
CA SER A 5 26.65 17.03 20.51
C SER A 5 26.89 15.73 19.73
N LYS A 6 27.07 14.59 20.41
CA LYS A 6 27.10 13.28 19.77
C LYS A 6 25.69 12.80 19.40
N GLN A 7 24.73 12.93 20.33
CA GLN A 7 23.33 12.58 20.08
C GLN A 7 22.73 13.39 18.92
N GLU A 8 22.99 14.70 18.86
CA GLU A 8 22.52 15.56 17.76
C GLU A 8 23.09 15.13 16.40
N ARG A 9 24.38 14.78 16.34
CA ARG A 9 25.02 14.26 15.12
C ARG A 9 24.46 12.91 14.68
N ASP A 10 24.09 12.05 15.64
CA ASP A 10 23.50 10.75 15.35
C ASP A 10 22.06 10.90 14.83
N ILE A 11 21.28 11.83 15.40
CA ILE A 11 19.94 12.19 14.91
C ILE A 11 20.00 12.77 13.49
N GLU A 12 20.97 13.65 13.21
CA GLU A 12 21.15 14.25 11.89
C GLU A 12 21.47 13.20 10.82
N LYS A 13 22.34 12.23 11.14
CA LYS A 13 22.62 11.08 10.26
C LYS A 13 21.37 10.24 10.02
N ILE A 14 20.60 9.94 11.06
CA ILE A 14 19.35 9.18 10.94
C ILE A 14 18.39 9.92 10.02
N ASN A 15 18.14 11.20 10.25
CA ASN A 15 17.24 12.03 9.43
C ASN A 15 17.67 12.11 7.96
N LYS A 16 18.99 12.12 7.68
CA LYS A 16 19.50 12.11 6.31
C LYS A 16 19.16 10.81 5.57
N PHE A 17 19.15 9.68 6.26
CA PHE A 17 18.81 8.38 5.67
C PHE A 17 17.29 8.11 5.65
N THR A 18 16.57 8.48 6.71
CA THR A 18 15.12 8.24 6.83
C THR A 18 14.27 9.27 6.09
N GLY A 19 14.80 10.46 5.82
CA GLY A 19 14.12 11.54 5.09
C GLY A 19 14.15 11.41 3.56
N TYR A 20 14.76 10.34 3.02
CA TYR A 20 14.76 10.12 1.58
C TYR A 20 13.38 9.67 1.10
N GLN A 21 12.69 10.55 0.38
CA GLN A 21 11.40 10.28 -0.26
C GLN A 21 11.52 10.55 -1.77
N LEU A 22 10.74 9.83 -2.56
CA LEU A 22 10.72 9.95 -4.02
C LEU A 22 10.18 11.32 -4.44
N SER A 23 10.69 11.89 -5.54
CA SER A 23 10.16 13.17 -6.06
C SER A 23 8.67 13.06 -6.41
N ASN A 24 7.92 14.16 -6.30
CA ASN A 24 6.48 14.20 -6.61
C ASN A 24 6.14 13.69 -8.03
N LYS A 25 7.08 13.75 -9.00
CA LYS A 25 6.90 13.18 -10.34
C LYS A 25 6.59 11.68 -10.33
N PHE A 26 7.15 10.95 -9.36
CA PHE A 26 6.94 9.50 -9.23
C PHE A 26 5.52 9.13 -8.84
N LYS A 27 4.73 10.07 -8.29
CA LYS A 27 3.33 9.83 -7.96
C LYS A 27 2.49 9.53 -9.20
N ILE A 28 2.77 10.23 -10.30
CA ILE A 28 2.12 10.01 -11.60
C ILE A 28 2.60 8.68 -12.20
N ILE A 29 3.89 8.36 -12.06
CA ILE A 29 4.46 7.08 -12.53
C ILE A 29 3.80 5.91 -11.78
N GLY A 30 3.72 5.98 -10.46
CA GLY A 30 3.06 4.96 -9.64
C GLY A 30 1.57 4.81 -9.96
N LEU A 31 0.87 5.93 -10.26
CA LEU A 31 -0.51 5.88 -10.74
C LEU A 31 -0.61 5.17 -12.10
N GLY A 32 0.28 5.49 -13.04
CA GLY A 32 0.35 4.81 -14.33
C GLY A 32 0.57 3.30 -14.18
N LEU A 33 1.53 2.88 -13.35
CA LEU A 33 1.78 1.47 -13.03
C LEU A 33 0.54 0.78 -12.43
N SER A 34 -0.16 1.46 -11.53
CA SER A 34 -1.37 0.93 -10.88
C SER A 34 -2.52 0.76 -11.87
N ILE A 35 -2.69 1.68 -12.82
CA ILE A 35 -3.73 1.59 -13.86
C ILE A 35 -3.41 0.47 -14.85
N ILE A 36 -2.15 0.41 -15.32
CA ILE A 36 -1.71 -0.63 -16.27
C ILE A 36 -1.89 -2.03 -15.67
N SER A 37 -1.46 -2.22 -14.42
CA SER A 37 -1.62 -3.49 -13.73
C SER A 37 -3.09 -3.89 -13.54
N LEU A 38 -3.97 -2.93 -13.20
CA LEU A 38 -5.40 -3.19 -13.07
C LEU A 38 -6.02 -3.63 -14.41
N VAL A 39 -5.65 -2.99 -15.52
CA VAL A 39 -6.06 -3.41 -16.87
C VAL A 39 -5.51 -4.82 -17.17
N SER A 40 -4.25 -5.09 -16.85
CA SER A 40 -3.65 -6.42 -17.06
C SER A 40 -4.36 -7.53 -16.29
N ILE A 41 -4.76 -7.31 -15.03
CA ILE A 41 -5.52 -8.29 -14.25
C ILE A 41 -6.84 -8.65 -14.96
N VAL A 42 -7.58 -7.63 -15.42
CA VAL A 42 -8.85 -7.83 -16.14
C VAL A 42 -8.62 -8.56 -17.46
N MET A 43 -7.59 -8.19 -18.22
CA MET A 43 -7.24 -8.87 -19.47
C MET A 43 -6.81 -10.33 -19.25
N ASN A 44 -6.03 -10.59 -18.20
CA ASN A 44 -5.60 -11.95 -17.86
C ASN A 44 -6.81 -12.83 -17.52
N ALA A 45 -7.75 -12.32 -16.73
CA ALA A 45 -8.99 -13.02 -16.44
C ALA A 45 -9.84 -13.26 -17.70
N ALA A 46 -9.94 -12.29 -18.60
CA ALA A 46 -10.78 -12.41 -19.80
C ALA A 46 -10.21 -13.37 -20.87
N TYR A 47 -8.88 -13.42 -21.03
CA TYR A 47 -8.25 -14.10 -22.17
C TYR A 47 -7.38 -15.30 -21.78
N LEU A 48 -6.87 -15.36 -20.55
CA LEU A 48 -5.85 -16.33 -20.15
C LEU A 48 -6.32 -17.33 -19.10
N GLU A 49 -7.52 -17.21 -18.53
CA GLU A 49 -8.03 -18.03 -17.41
C GLU A 49 -7.82 -19.54 -17.58
N ASN A 50 -7.98 -20.07 -18.81
CA ASN A 50 -7.84 -21.50 -19.11
C ASN A 50 -6.43 -21.91 -19.59
N THR A 51 -5.43 -21.02 -19.47
CA THR A 51 -4.07 -21.26 -19.95
C THR A 51 -3.11 -21.52 -18.78
N LYS A 52 -2.06 -22.31 -19.03
CA LYS A 52 -1.00 -22.56 -18.02
C LYS A 52 -0.26 -21.28 -17.57
N TYR A 53 -0.38 -20.19 -18.32
CA TYR A 53 0.32 -18.95 -18.05
C TYR A 53 -0.47 -17.96 -17.18
N TYR A 54 -1.77 -18.22 -16.93
CA TYR A 54 -2.66 -17.36 -16.16
C TYR A 54 -2.03 -16.92 -14.83
N TYR A 55 -1.68 -17.88 -13.98
CA TYR A 55 -1.13 -17.63 -12.64
C TYR A 55 0.15 -16.78 -12.66
N LEU A 56 1.01 -16.98 -13.66
CA LEU A 56 2.25 -16.21 -13.78
C LEU A 56 1.97 -14.75 -14.15
N PHE A 57 1.15 -14.52 -15.18
CA PHE A 57 0.82 -13.17 -15.62
C PHE A 57 -0.03 -12.42 -14.59
N ASP A 58 -0.95 -13.10 -13.94
CA ASP A 58 -1.76 -12.51 -12.86
C ASP A 58 -0.88 -12.11 -11.67
N ARG A 59 0.07 -12.98 -11.27
CA ARG A 59 1.02 -12.65 -10.20
C ARG A 59 1.93 -11.48 -10.54
N ILE A 60 2.39 -11.38 -11.78
CA ILE A 60 3.18 -10.21 -12.24
C ILE A 60 2.33 -8.94 -12.18
N ALA A 61 1.07 -9.01 -12.63
CA ALA A 61 0.18 -7.86 -12.63
C ALA A 61 -0.11 -7.37 -11.20
N LEU A 62 -0.47 -8.29 -10.28
CA LEU A 62 -0.68 -7.97 -8.86
C LEU A 62 0.57 -7.40 -8.19
N THR A 63 1.75 -7.96 -8.46
CA THR A 63 3.01 -7.44 -7.91
C THR A 63 3.30 -6.04 -8.44
N THR A 64 3.07 -5.80 -9.74
CA THR A 64 3.24 -4.49 -10.36
C THR A 64 2.28 -3.46 -9.78
N MET A 65 1.05 -3.86 -9.45
CA MET A 65 0.07 -3.01 -8.77
C MET A 65 0.57 -2.58 -7.38
N VAL A 66 1.05 -3.53 -6.58
CA VAL A 66 1.62 -3.24 -5.25
C VAL A 66 2.84 -2.33 -5.35
N LEU A 67 3.72 -2.54 -6.35
CA LEU A 67 4.84 -1.63 -6.60
C LEU A 67 4.36 -0.23 -6.99
N GLY A 68 3.31 -0.12 -7.81
CA GLY A 68 2.67 1.15 -8.16
C GLY A 68 2.17 1.90 -6.92
N PHE A 69 1.46 1.20 -6.03
CA PHE A 69 1.00 1.75 -4.75
C PHE A 69 2.15 2.17 -3.84
N LEU A 70 3.23 1.38 -3.78
CA LEU A 70 4.40 1.71 -2.98
C LEU A 70 5.07 2.98 -3.49
N VAL A 71 5.22 3.12 -4.81
CA VAL A 71 5.77 4.34 -5.44
C VAL A 71 4.89 5.56 -5.10
N ILE A 72 3.57 5.44 -5.18
CA ILE A 72 2.64 6.52 -4.79
C ILE A 72 2.84 6.89 -3.32
N SER A 73 2.89 5.89 -2.43
CA SER A 73 2.99 6.03 -0.98
C SER A 73 4.30 6.72 -0.54
N LEU A 74 5.41 6.41 -1.22
CA LEU A 74 6.74 6.98 -0.94
C LEU A 74 6.99 8.32 -1.65
N SER A 75 6.15 8.73 -2.60
CA SER A 75 6.33 9.99 -3.33
C SER A 75 5.99 11.20 -2.47
N LYS A 76 6.84 12.23 -2.55
CA LYS A 76 6.64 13.55 -1.93
C LYS A 76 5.38 14.23 -2.42
N GLU A 77 4.83 15.10 -1.59
CA GLU A 77 3.87 16.10 -2.03
C GLU A 77 4.57 17.26 -2.77
N LYS A 78 3.79 18.13 -3.41
CA LYS A 78 4.34 19.34 -4.06
C LYS A 78 5.02 20.27 -3.04
N ILE A 79 4.42 20.38 -1.86
CA ILE A 79 4.93 21.09 -0.70
C ILE A 79 4.96 20.05 0.40
N GLU A 80 6.17 19.70 0.87
CA GLU A 80 6.35 18.78 1.99
C GLU A 80 6.72 19.64 3.20
N ASP A 81 5.78 19.79 4.12
CA ASP A 81 5.96 20.45 5.41
C ASP A 81 5.95 19.40 6.56
N GLU A 82 6.16 19.87 7.79
CA GLU A 82 6.17 19.01 8.96
C GLU A 82 4.81 18.32 9.17
N LEU A 83 3.71 19.02 8.86
CA LEU A 83 2.36 18.49 9.00
C LEU A 83 2.10 17.32 8.04
N ILE A 84 2.47 17.44 6.77
CA ILE A 84 2.35 16.38 5.76
C ILE A 84 3.22 15.18 6.15
N ALA A 85 4.42 15.41 6.69
CA ALA A 85 5.26 14.33 7.20
C ALA A 85 4.58 13.57 8.37
N GLN A 86 3.97 14.30 9.31
CA GLN A 86 3.20 13.72 10.41
C GLN A 86 1.96 12.95 9.91
N ILE A 87 1.19 13.53 9.00
CA ILE A 87 0.00 12.89 8.39
C ILE A 87 0.40 11.59 7.69
N ARG A 88 1.52 11.59 6.97
CA ARG A 88 2.05 10.38 6.32
C ARG A 88 2.35 9.28 7.34
N MET A 89 3.03 9.61 8.42
CA MET A 89 3.37 8.67 9.49
C MET A 89 2.11 8.11 10.18
N GLN A 90 1.14 8.96 10.50
CA GLN A 90 -0.14 8.54 11.05
C GLN A 90 -0.89 7.61 10.09
N SER A 91 -0.86 7.90 8.79
CA SER A 91 -1.52 7.08 7.78
C SER A 91 -0.94 5.67 7.68
N PHE A 92 0.39 5.53 7.81
CA PHE A 92 1.03 4.22 7.91
C PHE A 92 0.61 3.48 9.18
N ASN A 93 0.52 4.17 10.32
CA ASN A 93 0.05 3.55 11.57
C ASN A 93 -1.38 2.99 11.42
N TYR A 94 -2.31 3.81 10.90
CA TYR A 94 -3.68 3.36 10.63
C TYR A 94 -3.73 2.20 9.63
N ALA A 95 -2.87 2.23 8.61
CA ALA A 95 -2.80 1.16 7.61
C ALA A 95 -2.35 -0.17 8.20
N VAL A 96 -1.30 -0.16 9.03
CA VAL A 96 -0.81 -1.37 9.71
C VAL A 96 -1.89 -1.93 10.62
N ILE A 97 -2.45 -1.11 11.51
CA ILE A 97 -3.48 -1.53 12.46
C ILE A 97 -4.71 -2.06 11.71
N GLY A 98 -5.21 -1.32 10.73
CA GLY A 98 -6.39 -1.71 9.95
C GLY A 98 -6.18 -3.01 9.17
N THR A 99 -5.00 -3.17 8.54
CA THR A 99 -4.67 -4.40 7.80
C THR A 99 -4.60 -5.61 8.72
N VAL A 100 -3.95 -5.47 9.88
CA VAL A 100 -3.87 -6.55 10.88
C VAL A 100 -5.26 -6.95 11.35
N ILE A 101 -6.12 -5.99 11.70
CA ILE A 101 -7.50 -6.28 12.14
C ILE A 101 -8.27 -6.99 11.03
N ILE A 102 -8.20 -6.52 9.78
CA ILE A 102 -8.91 -7.14 8.65
C ILE A 102 -8.42 -8.58 8.44
N TYR A 103 -7.12 -8.82 8.40
CA TYR A 103 -6.59 -10.17 8.16
C TYR A 103 -6.84 -11.14 9.32
N LEU A 104 -6.83 -10.67 10.57
CA LEU A 104 -7.20 -11.48 11.73
C LEU A 104 -8.69 -11.81 11.74
N THR A 105 -9.55 -10.93 11.22
CA THR A 105 -11.01 -11.13 11.19
C THR A 105 -11.49 -11.94 9.98
N MET A 106 -10.75 -11.91 8.86
CA MET A 106 -11.04 -12.68 7.64
C MET A 106 -11.39 -14.17 7.85
N PRO A 107 -10.64 -14.98 8.62
CA PRO A 107 -10.99 -16.40 8.79
C PRO A 107 -12.37 -16.60 9.47
N PHE A 108 -12.74 -15.72 10.39
CA PHE A 108 -14.04 -15.77 11.05
C PHE A 108 -15.18 -15.39 10.09
N ILE A 109 -14.95 -14.37 9.24
CA ILE A 109 -15.88 -13.98 8.17
C ILE A 109 -16.08 -15.16 7.21
N ASN A 110 -14.99 -15.80 6.78
CA ASN A 110 -15.05 -16.97 5.91
C ASN A 110 -15.83 -18.10 6.56
N TYR A 111 -15.60 -18.42 7.84
CA TYR A 111 -16.36 -19.45 8.55
C TYR A 111 -17.87 -19.17 8.56
N ILE A 112 -18.29 -17.92 8.79
CA ILE A 112 -19.69 -17.50 8.74
C ILE A 112 -20.27 -17.63 7.31
N LEU A 113 -19.47 -17.32 6.28
CA LEU A 113 -19.89 -17.42 4.87
C LEU A 113 -19.98 -18.86 4.38
N TYR A 114 -19.01 -19.72 4.71
CA TYR A 114 -19.03 -21.15 4.42
C TYR A 114 -20.21 -21.85 5.11
N PHE A 115 -20.54 -21.45 6.34
CA PHE A 115 -21.75 -21.95 7.01
C PHE A 115 -23.04 -21.56 6.26
N LYS A 116 -23.03 -20.45 5.52
CA LYS A 116 -24.18 -19.97 4.72
C LYS A 116 -24.19 -20.43 3.25
N SER A 117 -23.08 -20.94 2.72
CA SER A 117 -22.94 -21.28 1.30
C SER A 117 -22.34 -22.66 1.10
N LEU A 118 -23.13 -23.58 0.51
CA LEU A 118 -22.69 -24.91 0.06
C LEU A 118 -21.88 -24.87 -1.25
N LEU A 119 -21.30 -23.73 -1.62
CA LEU A 119 -20.57 -23.55 -2.88
C LEU A 119 -19.14 -23.10 -2.57
N GLY A 120 -18.27 -24.11 -2.60
CA GLY A 120 -16.83 -23.97 -2.47
C GLY A 120 -16.23 -23.24 -3.68
N GLY A 121 -15.40 -22.28 -3.36
CA GLY A 121 -14.37 -21.74 -4.22
C GLY A 121 -13.30 -21.18 -3.29
N GLU A 122 -12.22 -21.91 -3.08
CA GLU A 122 -11.05 -21.33 -2.43
C GLU A 122 -10.48 -20.31 -3.41
N ILE A 123 -10.62 -19.02 -3.08
CA ILE A 123 -9.86 -17.98 -3.78
C ILE A 123 -8.42 -18.11 -3.26
N GLU A 124 -7.67 -19.06 -3.82
CA GLU A 124 -6.23 -19.19 -3.64
C GLU A 124 -5.52 -18.07 -4.39
N GLY A 125 -5.72 -16.84 -3.92
CA GLY A 125 -4.91 -15.70 -4.30
C GLY A 125 -3.60 -15.66 -3.51
N SER A 126 -2.58 -15.00 -4.06
CA SER A 126 -1.31 -14.74 -3.38
C SER A 126 -1.56 -13.89 -2.11
N LYS A 127 -1.67 -14.57 -0.96
CA LYS A 127 -2.03 -13.93 0.32
C LYS A 127 -1.06 -12.81 0.71
N ASP A 128 0.22 -12.99 0.43
CA ASP A 128 1.29 -11.99 0.62
C ASP A 128 1.03 -10.69 -0.17
N VAL A 129 0.80 -10.79 -1.48
CA VAL A 129 0.58 -9.62 -2.34
C VAL A 129 -0.72 -8.92 -1.98
N ALA A 130 -1.76 -9.68 -1.63
CA ALA A 130 -3.02 -9.13 -1.16
C ALA A 130 -2.89 -8.36 0.17
N VAL A 131 -2.06 -8.84 1.13
CA VAL A 131 -1.81 -8.13 2.40
C VAL A 131 -1.13 -6.79 2.12
N LEU A 132 -0.07 -6.80 1.30
CA LEU A 132 0.69 -5.58 0.98
C LEU A 132 -0.16 -4.59 0.19
N GLY A 133 -0.95 -5.08 -0.78
CA GLY A 133 -1.88 -4.26 -1.55
C GLY A 133 -2.93 -3.60 -0.67
N LEU A 134 -3.52 -4.35 0.27
CA LEU A 134 -4.50 -3.80 1.22
C LEU A 134 -3.86 -2.74 2.12
N LEU A 135 -2.68 -3.03 2.67
CA LEU A 135 -1.96 -2.09 3.54
C LEU A 135 -1.70 -0.78 2.83
N LEU A 136 -1.12 -0.82 1.63
CA LEU A 136 -0.82 0.40 0.87
C LEU A 136 -2.10 1.12 0.43
N THR A 137 -3.17 0.38 0.11
CA THR A 137 -4.47 0.99 -0.22
C THR A 137 -5.03 1.77 0.97
N ILE A 138 -5.08 1.15 2.17
CA ILE A 138 -5.55 1.83 3.39
C ILE A 138 -4.65 3.04 3.68
N GLN A 139 -3.32 2.89 3.56
CA GLN A 139 -2.39 3.99 3.77
C GLN A 139 -2.67 5.17 2.85
N ILE A 140 -2.81 4.95 1.54
CA ILE A 140 -3.07 6.00 0.55
C ILE A 140 -4.43 6.67 0.80
N LEU A 141 -5.47 5.89 1.11
CA LEU A 141 -6.81 6.40 1.38
C LEU A 141 -6.84 7.24 2.65
N THR A 142 -6.26 6.75 3.74
CA THR A 142 -6.18 7.48 5.01
C THR A 142 -5.34 8.74 4.85
N PHE A 143 -4.20 8.68 4.17
CA PHE A 143 -3.37 9.84 3.89
C PHE A 143 -4.15 10.92 3.14
N ARG A 144 -4.89 10.54 2.10
CA ARG A 144 -5.72 11.48 1.34
C ARG A 144 -6.85 12.07 2.18
N LYS A 145 -7.48 11.27 3.05
CA LYS A 145 -8.56 11.74 3.95
C LYS A 145 -8.04 12.72 4.99
N LEU A 146 -6.96 12.37 5.70
CA LEU A 146 -6.35 13.23 6.71
C LEU A 146 -5.84 14.53 6.10
N LYS A 147 -5.10 14.43 4.98
CA LYS A 147 -4.64 15.61 4.25
C LYS A 147 -5.79 16.54 3.85
N LYS A 148 -6.91 15.97 3.39
CA LYS A 148 -8.08 16.77 3.05
C LYS A 148 -8.67 17.47 4.28
N ALA A 149 -8.81 16.76 5.40
CA ALA A 149 -9.35 17.33 6.64
C ALA A 149 -8.50 18.49 7.20
N TYR A 150 -7.17 18.36 7.16
CA TYR A 150 -6.26 19.41 7.63
C TYR A 150 -6.09 20.60 6.67
N ASN A 151 -6.41 20.42 5.38
CA ASN A 151 -6.38 21.51 4.39
C ASN A 151 -7.74 22.24 4.25
N GLU A 152 -8.78 21.80 4.96
CA GLU A 152 -10.10 22.45 5.01
C GLU A 152 -10.23 23.44 6.17
N GLU A 153 -9.12 23.79 6.83
CA GLU A 153 -8.92 24.97 7.70
C GLU A 153 -7.98 25.99 7.02
#